data_AF-A0AAU9VQC1-F1
#
_entry.id   AF-A0AAU9VQC1-F1
#
_cell.length_a   1.000
_cell.length_b   1.000
_cell.length_c   1.000
_cell.angle_alpha   90.00
_cell.angle_beta   90.00
_cell.angle_gamma   90.00
#
_symmetry.space_group_name_H-M   'P 1'
#
loop_
_entity.id
_entity.type
_entity.pdbx_description
1 polymer ?
#
loop_
_entity_poly.entity_id
_entity_poly.type
_entity_poly.pdbx_seq_one_letter_code
_entity_poly.pdbx_strand_id
1 'polypeptide(L)'
;MKILASAIGRIFLCCALMSYMSYLSHASPLRETKEIMDNPELTAIREERLMQRTQDAHTKVSKDIAERLKKFKDETGKVHSGSESEDPAKDSWKYKHLLRRLSSLESSLTRLENRVDRSKVRCHERNTNWDAKSNAPIMYLDRQNVKCPSDYFLASFHLIRWANYDNANVRYNYRCCKFVL
;
A
#
# COMPACT_ATOMS: atom_id res chain seq x y z
N MET A 1 -30.32 -69.51 28.57
CA MET A 1 -30.52 -68.93 27.22
C MET A 1 -30.32 -67.42 27.33
N LYS A 2 -29.13 -66.96 26.93
CA LYS A 2 -28.64 -65.58 27.02
C LYS A 2 -28.71 -64.93 25.63
N ILE A 3 -29.88 -64.51 25.15
CA ILE A 3 -30.00 -63.85 23.82
C ILE A 3 -31.12 -62.79 23.82
N LEU A 4 -31.16 -61.86 24.77
CA LEU A 4 -32.11 -60.72 24.71
C LEU A 4 -31.52 -59.34 25.09
N ALA A 5 -30.22 -59.23 25.34
CA ALA A 5 -29.59 -57.97 25.78
C ALA A 5 -28.73 -57.25 24.71
N SER A 6 -28.76 -57.68 23.44
CA SER A 6 -27.84 -57.16 22.40
C SER A 6 -28.50 -56.23 21.36
N ALA A 7 -29.84 -56.19 21.29
CA ALA A 7 -30.53 -55.44 20.23
C ALA A 7 -30.79 -53.96 20.57
N ILE A 8 -30.88 -53.59 21.85
CA ILE A 8 -31.30 -52.24 22.27
C ILE A 8 -30.12 -51.25 22.29
N GLY A 9 -28.88 -51.73 22.48
CA GLY A 9 -27.67 -50.89 22.47
C GLY A 9 -27.20 -50.45 21.07
N ARG A 10 -27.60 -51.16 20.00
CA ARG A 10 -27.19 -50.82 18.62
C ARG A 10 -28.11 -49.79 17.95
N ILE A 11 -29.35 -49.68 18.40
CA ILE A 11 -30.33 -48.72 17.86
C ILE A 11 -30.01 -47.30 18.36
N PHE A 12 -29.63 -47.15 19.63
CA PHE A 12 -29.27 -45.84 20.21
C PHE A 12 -27.98 -45.24 19.63
N LEU A 13 -26.99 -46.06 19.26
CA LEU A 13 -25.76 -45.58 18.62
C LEU A 13 -26.00 -45.08 17.18
N CYS A 14 -26.99 -45.66 16.49
CA CYS A 14 -27.32 -45.29 15.11
C CYS A 14 -28.06 -43.94 15.03
N CYS A 15 -29.01 -43.69 15.95
CA CYS A 15 -29.71 -42.39 15.98
C CYS A 15 -28.80 -41.21 16.32
N ALA A 16 -27.83 -41.37 17.23
CA ALA A 16 -26.89 -40.31 17.58
C ALA A 16 -25.94 -39.95 16.42
N LEU A 17 -25.50 -40.96 15.64
CA LEU A 17 -24.67 -40.73 14.45
C LEU A 17 -25.45 -40.13 13.28
N MET A 18 -26.72 -40.49 13.10
CA MET A 18 -27.58 -39.90 12.05
C MET A 18 -27.96 -38.45 12.35
N SER A 19 -28.08 -38.07 13.62
CA SER A 19 -28.19 -36.66 14.01
C SER A 19 -26.88 -35.90 13.76
N TYR A 20 -25.73 -36.49 14.10
CA TYR A 20 -24.41 -35.85 13.89
C TYR A 20 -24.07 -35.67 12.39
N MET A 21 -24.43 -36.63 11.54
CA MET A 21 -24.24 -36.54 10.08
C MET A 21 -25.20 -35.56 9.40
N SER A 22 -26.38 -35.30 9.98
CA SER A 22 -27.31 -34.28 9.48
C SER A 22 -26.80 -32.84 9.75
N TYR A 23 -25.99 -32.65 10.79
CA TYR A 23 -25.30 -31.38 11.06
C TYR A 23 -24.07 -31.14 10.17
N LEU A 24 -23.48 -32.19 9.59
CA LEU A 24 -22.30 -32.10 8.73
C LEU A 24 -22.61 -31.94 7.23
N SER A 25 -23.88 -32.07 6.81
CA SER A 25 -24.30 -31.92 5.40
C SER A 25 -24.75 -30.51 4.99
N HIS A 26 -24.63 -29.50 5.84
CA HIS A 26 -24.88 -28.09 5.47
C HIS A 26 -23.61 -27.25 5.27
N ALA A 27 -22.45 -27.89 5.12
CA ALA A 27 -21.26 -27.21 4.60
C ALA A 27 -21.39 -27.02 3.08
N SER A 28 -22.16 -26.00 2.68
CA SER A 28 -22.19 -25.53 1.30
C SER A 28 -20.75 -25.17 0.86
N PRO A 29 -20.30 -25.61 -0.32
CA PRO A 29 -18.97 -25.26 -0.81
C PRO A 29 -18.89 -23.75 -1.07
N LEU A 30 -17.99 -23.08 -0.33
CA LEU A 30 -17.55 -21.69 -0.53
C LEU A 30 -16.80 -21.54 -1.86
N ARG A 31 -17.47 -21.71 -3.00
CA ARG A 31 -16.87 -21.51 -4.33
C ARG A 31 -17.46 -20.34 -5.12
N GLU A 32 -18.57 -19.75 -4.68
CA GLU A 32 -19.30 -18.77 -5.51
C GLU A 32 -19.32 -17.32 -4.96
N THR A 33 -18.81 -17.04 -3.75
CA THR A 33 -18.84 -15.68 -3.17
C THR A 33 -17.55 -14.88 -3.31
N LYS A 34 -16.55 -15.36 -4.06
CA LYS A 34 -15.35 -14.56 -4.36
C LYS A 34 -15.54 -13.57 -5.52
N GLU A 35 -16.59 -13.72 -6.32
CA GLU A 35 -16.73 -12.93 -7.56
C GLU A 35 -17.41 -11.56 -7.38
N ILE A 36 -17.88 -11.19 -6.17
CA ILE A 36 -18.75 -10.01 -6.02
C ILE A 36 -18.12 -8.85 -5.22
N MET A 37 -16.91 -8.98 -4.66
CA MET A 37 -16.29 -7.84 -3.94
C MET A 37 -14.76 -7.67 -4.08
N ASP A 38 -14.13 -8.39 -5.00
CA ASP A 38 -12.94 -7.92 -5.67
C ASP A 38 -13.34 -7.85 -7.13
N ASN A 39 -13.72 -6.67 -7.65
CA ASN A 39 -13.69 -6.52 -9.11
C ASN A 39 -12.19 -6.47 -9.44
N PRO A 40 -11.59 -7.57 -9.96
CA PRO A 40 -10.16 -7.62 -10.20
C PRO A 40 -9.73 -6.53 -11.18
N GLU A 41 -10.65 -6.09 -12.05
CA GLU A 41 -10.46 -5.00 -12.99
C GLU A 41 -10.33 -3.66 -12.27
N LEU A 42 -11.15 -3.39 -11.24
CA LEU A 42 -11.11 -2.13 -10.49
C LEU A 42 -9.89 -2.04 -9.57
N THR A 43 -9.44 -3.17 -9.00
CA THR A 43 -8.18 -3.24 -8.25
C THR A 43 -6.99 -3.03 -9.16
N ALA A 44 -6.98 -3.66 -10.34
CA ALA A 44 -5.94 -3.46 -11.35
C ALA A 44 -5.88 -2.00 -11.81
N ILE A 45 -7.03 -1.37 -12.11
CA ILE A 45 -7.11 0.05 -12.49
C ILE A 45 -6.59 0.96 -11.37
N ARG A 46 -6.83 0.63 -10.10
CA ARG A 46 -6.34 1.42 -8.95
C ARG A 46 -4.82 1.27 -8.78
N GLU A 47 -4.29 0.06 -8.92
CA GLU A 47 -2.85 -0.21 -8.86
C GLU A 47 -2.13 0.43 -10.04
N GLU A 48 -2.67 0.32 -11.25
CA GLU A 48 -2.18 0.99 -12.45
C GLU A 48 -2.16 2.51 -12.26
N ARG A 49 -3.24 3.11 -11.73
CA ARG A 49 -3.30 4.55 -11.45
C ARG A 49 -2.31 4.98 -10.35
N LEU A 50 -2.06 4.14 -9.35
CA LEU A 50 -1.07 4.42 -8.30
C LEU A 50 0.34 4.36 -8.88
N MET A 51 0.64 3.34 -9.69
CA MET A 51 1.90 3.19 -10.41
C MET A 51 2.13 4.35 -11.39
N GLN A 52 1.08 4.79 -12.10
CA GLN A 52 1.10 5.97 -12.96
C GLN A 52 1.45 7.22 -12.17
N ARG A 53 0.82 7.46 -11.01
CA ARG A 53 1.11 8.62 -10.15
C ARG A 53 2.53 8.61 -9.61
N THR A 54 3.05 7.43 -9.24
CA THR A 54 4.46 7.32 -8.83
C THR A 54 5.38 7.61 -10.01
N GLN A 55 5.10 7.08 -11.20
CA GLN A 55 5.87 7.34 -12.41
C GLN A 55 5.83 8.82 -12.81
N ASP A 56 4.67 9.47 -12.70
CA ASP A 56 4.48 10.90 -12.97
C ASP A 56 5.23 11.76 -11.95
N ALA A 57 5.23 11.37 -10.67
CA ALA A 57 6.01 12.04 -9.64
C ALA A 57 7.53 11.91 -9.90
N HIS A 58 8.00 10.71 -10.24
CA HIS A 58 9.40 10.48 -10.60
C HIS A 58 9.81 11.27 -11.85
N THR A 59 9.00 11.25 -12.91
CA THR A 59 9.30 12.01 -14.14
C THR A 59 9.26 13.51 -13.92
N LYS A 60 8.34 14.02 -13.09
CA LYS A 60 8.29 15.45 -12.72
C LYS A 60 9.56 15.88 -11.97
N VAL A 61 10.00 15.07 -11.00
CA VAL A 61 11.24 15.33 -10.26
C VAL A 61 12.45 15.28 -11.20
N SER A 62 12.54 14.26 -12.08
CA SER A 62 13.64 14.16 -13.05
C SER A 62 13.66 15.34 -14.03
N LYS A 63 12.50 15.86 -14.45
CA LYS A 63 12.40 17.07 -15.28
C LYS A 63 12.87 18.31 -14.54
N ASP A 64 12.47 18.52 -13.28
CA ASP A 64 12.92 19.66 -12.46
C ASP A 64 14.44 19.61 -12.24
N ILE A 65 15.00 18.42 -12.00
CA ILE A 65 16.45 18.23 -11.90
C ILE A 65 17.13 18.58 -13.23
N ALA A 66 16.62 18.08 -14.36
CA ALA A 66 17.19 18.37 -15.68
C ALA A 66 17.12 19.85 -16.05
N GLU A 67 16.04 20.55 -15.69
CA GLU A 67 15.87 21.99 -15.89
C GLU A 67 16.86 22.78 -15.04
N ARG A 68 17.01 22.42 -13.76
CA ARG A 68 18.01 23.03 -12.87
C ARG A 68 19.43 22.81 -13.37
N LEU A 69 19.74 21.61 -13.88
CA LEU A 69 21.04 21.30 -14.48
C LEU A 69 21.28 22.10 -15.76
N LYS A 70 20.27 22.28 -16.61
CA LYS A 70 20.37 23.15 -17.80
C LYS A 70 20.59 24.60 -17.41
N LYS A 71 19.78 25.14 -16.50
CA LYS A 71 19.95 26.51 -15.99
C LYS A 71 21.34 26.73 -15.41
N PHE A 72 21.83 25.77 -14.62
CA PHE A 72 23.18 25.81 -14.09
C PHE A 72 24.22 25.79 -15.22
N LYS A 73 24.04 24.93 -16.23
CA LYS A 73 24.92 24.86 -17.41
C LYS A 73 24.92 26.17 -18.21
N ASP A 74 23.78 26.81 -18.39
CA ASP A 74 23.65 28.08 -19.11
C ASP A 74 24.29 29.22 -18.31
N GLU A 75 24.13 29.23 -16.98
CA GLU A 75 24.84 30.14 -16.08
C GLU A 75 26.37 29.91 -16.15
N THR A 76 26.84 28.66 -16.26
CA THR A 76 28.26 28.35 -16.48
C THR A 76 28.75 28.75 -17.88
N GLY A 77 27.90 28.65 -18.91
CA GLY A 77 28.22 29.05 -20.29
C GLY A 77 28.27 30.57 -20.49
N LYS A 78 27.39 31.32 -19.80
CA LYS A 78 27.37 32.79 -19.82
C LYS A 78 28.59 33.41 -19.12
N VAL A 79 29.19 32.69 -18.17
CA VAL A 79 30.49 33.02 -17.60
C VAL A 79 31.62 32.86 -18.64
N HIS A 80 31.46 32.00 -19.65
CA HIS A 80 32.43 31.76 -20.72
C HIS A 80 32.29 32.74 -21.90
N SER A 81 31.08 33.28 -22.15
CA SER A 81 30.81 34.22 -23.25
C SER A 81 30.97 35.70 -22.88
N GLY A 82 31.35 36.01 -21.64
CA GLY A 82 31.66 37.37 -21.17
C GLY A 82 33.16 37.71 -21.16
N SER A 83 34.01 36.78 -21.59
CA SER A 83 35.47 36.92 -21.62
C SER A 83 35.97 36.89 -23.07
N GLU A 84 35.54 37.86 -23.86
CA GLU A 84 36.25 38.24 -25.08
C GLU A 84 37.04 39.50 -24.69
N SER A 85 38.34 39.33 -24.47
CA SER A 85 39.30 40.22 -23.79
C SER A 85 39.28 40.17 -22.25
N GLU A 86 39.85 39.14 -21.63
CA GLU A 86 40.41 39.27 -20.27
C GLU A 86 41.39 38.14 -19.94
N ASP A 87 42.39 38.49 -19.14
CA ASP A 87 43.66 37.81 -18.85
C ASP A 87 43.52 36.33 -18.37
N PRO A 88 44.19 35.34 -19.01
CA PRO A 88 44.03 33.90 -18.70
C PRO A 88 44.37 33.49 -17.26
N ALA A 89 45.06 34.35 -16.50
CA ALA A 89 45.37 34.12 -15.09
C ALA A 89 44.18 34.38 -14.14
N LYS A 90 43.22 35.22 -14.53
CA LYS A 90 42.15 35.71 -13.64
C LYS A 90 40.92 34.81 -13.62
N ASP A 91 40.74 33.98 -14.64
CA ASP A 91 39.57 33.11 -14.79
C ASP A 91 39.75 31.72 -14.17
N SER A 92 40.99 31.30 -13.94
CA SER A 92 41.35 30.01 -13.35
C SER A 92 40.65 29.76 -12.01
N TRP A 93 40.56 30.77 -11.13
CA TRP A 93 39.91 30.60 -9.82
C TRP A 93 38.38 30.50 -9.92
N LYS A 94 37.76 31.19 -10.89
CA LYS A 94 36.32 31.19 -11.11
C LYS A 94 35.85 29.83 -11.63
N TYR A 95 36.57 29.24 -12.61
CA TYR A 95 36.34 27.87 -13.08
C TYR A 95 36.61 26.85 -11.96
N LYS A 96 37.68 27.02 -11.19
CA LYS A 96 37.99 26.14 -10.04
C LYS A 96 36.90 26.17 -8.96
N HIS A 97 36.33 27.33 -8.69
CA HIS A 97 35.20 27.49 -7.76
C HIS A 97 33.92 26.83 -8.30
N LEU A 98 33.65 26.98 -9.60
CA LEU A 98 32.52 26.37 -10.28
C LEU A 98 32.59 24.83 -10.27
N LEU A 99 33.77 24.27 -10.57
CA LEU A 99 34.04 22.83 -10.52
C LEU A 99 33.87 22.27 -9.10
N ARG A 100 34.27 23.03 -8.07
CA ARG A 100 34.00 22.68 -6.66
C ARG A 100 32.52 22.62 -6.34
N ARG A 101 31.72 23.52 -6.88
CA ARG A 101 30.26 23.51 -6.68
C ARG A 101 29.62 22.33 -7.40
N LEU A 102 30.05 22.03 -8.63
CA LEU A 102 29.57 20.86 -9.38
C LEU A 102 29.83 19.56 -8.64
N SER A 103 31.07 19.34 -8.17
CA SER A 103 31.40 18.12 -7.40
C SER A 103 30.63 18.05 -6.06
N SER A 104 30.41 19.19 -5.40
CA SER A 104 29.56 19.26 -4.20
C SER A 104 28.10 18.93 -4.50
N LEU A 105 27.59 19.30 -5.67
CA LEU A 105 26.22 19.03 -6.08
C LEU A 105 26.04 17.55 -6.45
N GLU A 106 26.98 16.98 -7.20
CA GLU A 106 27.00 15.55 -7.54
C GLU A 106 27.00 14.69 -6.28
N SER A 107 27.89 14.97 -5.33
CA SER A 107 27.93 14.22 -4.06
C SER A 107 26.64 14.34 -3.24
N SER A 108 25.93 15.47 -3.34
CA SER A 108 24.63 15.66 -2.70
C SER A 108 23.54 14.84 -3.38
N LEU A 109 23.55 14.79 -4.72
CA LEU A 109 22.60 14.04 -5.52
C LEU A 109 22.76 12.53 -5.29
N THR A 110 24.00 12.02 -5.31
CA THR A 110 24.30 10.62 -4.97
C THR A 110 23.86 10.27 -3.55
N ARG A 111 23.97 11.20 -2.59
CA ARG A 111 23.52 10.96 -1.21
C ARG A 111 22.00 10.90 -1.11
N LEU A 112 21.28 11.70 -1.89
CA LEU A 112 19.81 11.68 -1.97
C LEU A 112 19.31 10.39 -2.63
N GLU A 113 19.92 10.00 -3.74
CA GLU A 113 19.61 8.75 -4.43
C GLU A 113 19.76 7.54 -3.49
N ASN A 114 20.89 7.44 -2.80
CA ASN A 114 21.10 6.40 -1.78
C ASN A 114 20.12 6.46 -0.60
N ARG A 115 19.55 7.62 -0.27
CA ARG A 115 18.51 7.72 0.78
C ARG A 115 17.16 7.24 0.28
N VAL A 116 16.84 7.49 -0.99
CA VAL A 116 15.60 7.04 -1.62
C VAL A 116 15.64 5.53 -1.84
N ASP A 117 16.73 5.00 -2.41
CA ASP A 117 16.84 3.57 -2.75
C ASP A 117 16.88 2.67 -1.51
N ARG A 118 17.45 3.15 -0.41
CA ARG A 118 17.47 2.40 0.84
C ARG A 118 16.15 2.45 1.60
N SER A 119 15.27 3.40 1.28
CA SER A 119 13.97 3.48 1.95
C SER A 119 13.06 2.34 1.50
N LYS A 120 13.04 1.26 2.28
CA LYS A 120 12.13 0.13 2.06
C LYS A 120 10.87 0.35 2.87
N VAL A 121 9.70 0.11 2.30
CA VAL A 121 8.43 0.19 3.04
C VAL A 121 7.93 -1.23 3.31
N ARG A 122 7.67 -1.56 4.58
CA ARG A 122 7.03 -2.82 4.98
C ARG A 122 5.58 -2.54 5.35
N CYS A 123 4.65 -3.24 4.72
CA CYS A 123 3.22 -3.09 4.98
C CYS A 123 2.58 -4.39 5.45
N HIS A 124 1.49 -4.26 6.19
CA HIS A 124 0.58 -5.38 6.51
C HIS A 124 -0.87 -4.88 6.54
N GLU A 125 -1.79 -5.79 6.26
CA GLU A 125 -3.22 -5.52 6.32
C GLU A 125 -3.80 -5.92 7.67
N ARG A 126 -4.84 -5.20 8.08
CA ARG A 126 -5.58 -5.40 9.31
C ARG A 126 -7.05 -5.12 9.05
N ASN A 127 -7.88 -5.72 9.88
CA ASN A 127 -9.31 -5.48 9.86
C ASN A 127 -9.77 -5.00 11.23
N THR A 128 -10.77 -4.12 11.25
CA THR A 128 -11.54 -3.90 12.46
C THR A 128 -12.51 -5.07 12.67
N ASN A 129 -13.12 -5.15 13.85
CA ASN A 129 -14.19 -6.10 14.09
C ASN A 129 -15.41 -5.73 13.25
N TRP A 130 -16.23 -6.74 12.97
CA TRP A 130 -17.55 -6.51 12.39
C TRP A 130 -18.43 -5.79 13.39
N ASP A 131 -19.05 -4.69 12.97
CA ASP A 131 -20.05 -3.97 13.77
C ASP A 131 -21.40 -4.00 13.06
N ALA A 132 -22.45 -4.17 13.86
CA ALA A 132 -23.83 -4.26 13.42
C ALA A 132 -24.38 -2.85 13.23
N LYS A 133 -24.23 -2.27 12.03
CA LYS A 133 -24.94 -1.07 11.56
C LYS A 133 -24.56 -0.71 10.13
N SER A 134 -25.32 -1.23 9.18
CA SER A 134 -25.57 -0.54 7.91
C SER A 134 -26.92 0.20 7.91
N ASN A 135 -27.79 -0.05 8.90
CA ASN A 135 -29.18 0.45 8.94
C ASN A 135 -29.29 1.94 9.31
N ALA A 136 -28.17 2.60 9.62
CA ALA A 136 -28.08 4.04 9.75
C ALA A 136 -27.07 4.52 8.71
N PRO A 137 -27.24 5.74 8.16
CA PRO A 137 -26.26 6.32 7.27
C PRO A 137 -24.85 6.18 7.88
N ILE A 138 -23.91 5.65 7.11
CA ILE A 138 -22.49 5.54 7.49
C ILE A 138 -21.87 6.94 7.41
N MET A 139 -22.44 7.86 8.18
CA MET A 139 -22.08 9.27 8.28
C MET A 139 -21.11 9.49 9.43
N TYR A 140 -20.99 8.50 10.32
CA TYR A 140 -20.11 8.54 11.48
C TYR A 140 -19.06 7.44 11.38
N LEU A 141 -17.81 7.87 11.17
CA LEU A 141 -16.62 7.02 11.13
C LEU A 141 -16.16 6.56 12.54
N ASP A 142 -16.87 6.99 13.57
CA ASP A 142 -16.54 6.83 15.00
C ASP A 142 -16.73 5.42 15.54
N ARG A 143 -17.54 4.58 14.87
CA ARG A 143 -17.85 3.22 15.34
C ARG A 143 -16.74 2.21 15.10
N GLN A 144 -15.74 2.56 14.30
CA GLN A 144 -14.68 1.65 13.90
C GLN A 144 -13.32 2.22 14.28
N ASN A 145 -12.60 1.51 15.15
CA ASN A 145 -11.30 1.95 15.62
C ASN A 145 -10.17 1.46 14.70
N VAL A 146 -9.82 2.27 13.69
CA VAL A 146 -8.68 2.01 12.81
C VAL A 146 -7.40 2.44 13.52
N LYS A 147 -6.64 1.47 14.03
CA LYS A 147 -5.40 1.74 14.77
C LYS A 147 -4.25 0.87 14.26
N CYS A 148 -3.24 1.53 13.71
CA CYS A 148 -1.96 0.89 13.42
C CYS A 148 -1.14 0.70 14.71
N PRO A 149 -0.30 -0.36 14.78
CA PRO A 149 0.69 -0.52 15.85
C PRO A 149 1.66 0.66 15.90
N SER A 150 2.39 0.81 17.02
CA SER A 150 3.49 1.77 17.12
C SER A 150 4.46 1.59 15.95
N ASP A 151 4.99 2.69 15.44
CA ASP A 151 5.96 2.76 14.34
C ASP A 151 5.38 2.42 12.95
N TYR A 152 4.07 2.17 12.86
CA TYR A 152 3.37 2.05 11.59
C TYR A 152 2.43 3.24 11.37
N PHE A 153 2.42 3.76 10.14
CA PHE A 153 1.47 4.75 9.67
C PHE A 153 0.34 4.10 8.88
N LEU A 154 -0.84 4.73 8.91
CA LEU A 154 -1.99 4.31 8.13
C LEU A 154 -1.78 4.70 6.66
N ALA A 155 -1.70 3.71 5.77
CA ALA A 155 -1.49 3.92 4.35
C ALA A 155 -2.79 3.87 3.53
N SER A 156 -3.77 3.09 3.96
CA SER A 156 -5.09 3.03 3.34
C SER A 156 -6.12 2.43 4.29
N PHE A 157 -7.40 2.75 4.07
CA PHE A 157 -8.53 2.08 4.69
C PHE A 157 -9.68 2.01 3.70
N HIS A 158 -10.45 0.93 3.76
CA HIS A 158 -11.57 0.64 2.88
C HIS A 158 -12.70 0.00 3.67
N LEU A 159 -13.91 0.53 3.51
CA LEU A 159 -15.09 0.00 4.18
C LEU A 159 -15.61 -1.22 3.42
N ILE A 160 -15.73 -2.33 4.13
CA ILE A 160 -16.27 -3.58 3.62
C ILE A 160 -17.62 -3.82 4.30
N ARG A 161 -18.62 -4.16 3.49
CA ARG A 161 -19.92 -4.63 3.95
C ARG A 161 -19.93 -6.15 3.86
N TRP A 162 -20.54 -6.82 4.85
CA TRP A 162 -20.68 -8.27 4.84
C TRP A 162 -21.54 -8.73 3.65
N ALA A 163 -22.56 -7.95 3.30
CA ALA A 163 -23.52 -8.27 2.24
C ALA A 163 -24.23 -7.01 1.73
N ASN A 164 -24.98 -7.17 0.64
CA ASN A 164 -25.68 -6.11 -0.09
C ASN A 164 -27.12 -5.89 0.41
N TYR A 165 -27.32 -5.80 1.72
CA TYR A 165 -28.62 -5.48 2.33
C TYR A 165 -28.46 -4.42 3.42
N ASP A 166 -29.54 -3.71 3.75
CA ASP A 166 -29.49 -2.45 4.50
C ASP A 166 -28.97 -2.58 5.92
N ASN A 167 -29.08 -3.74 6.56
CA ASN A 167 -28.58 -4.00 7.92
C ASN A 167 -27.29 -4.84 7.96
N ALA A 168 -26.56 -4.98 6.85
CA ALA A 168 -25.33 -5.75 6.81
C ALA A 168 -24.28 -5.22 7.80
N ASN A 169 -23.55 -6.14 8.43
CA ASN A 169 -22.41 -5.78 9.26
C ASN A 169 -21.34 -5.11 8.39
N VAL A 170 -20.61 -4.16 8.98
CA VAL A 170 -19.54 -3.44 8.30
C VAL A 170 -18.23 -3.52 9.09
N ARG A 171 -17.12 -3.39 8.39
CA ARG A 171 -15.77 -3.26 8.98
C ARG A 171 -14.86 -2.46 8.06
N TYR A 172 -13.74 -1.96 8.57
CA TYR A 172 -12.65 -1.48 7.73
C TYR A 172 -11.61 -2.56 7.51
N ASN A 173 -11.22 -2.76 6.25
CA ASN A 173 -9.90 -3.30 5.91
C ASN A 173 -8.95 -2.11 5.77
N TYR A 174 -7.82 -2.14 6.48
CA TYR A 174 -6.84 -1.08 6.46
C TYR A 174 -5.41 -1.61 6.40
N ARG A 175 -4.54 -0.82 5.77
CA ARG A 175 -3.13 -1.15 5.55
C ARG A 175 -2.24 -0.25 6.39
N CYS A 176 -1.40 -0.88 7.20
CA CYS A 176 -0.42 -0.22 8.05
C CYS A 176 0.97 -0.46 7.47
N CYS A 177 1.73 0.61 7.27
CA CYS A 177 3.07 0.56 6.69
C CYS A 177 4.10 1.20 7.61
N LYS A 178 5.37 0.81 7.49
CA LYS A 178 6.49 1.47 8.17
C LYS A 178 7.68 1.63 7.23
N PHE A 179 8.46 2.66 7.45
CA PHE A 179 9.77 2.79 6.83
C PHE A 179 10.75 1.83 7.50
N VAL A 180 11.49 1.11 6.67
CA VAL A 180 12.67 0.33 7.05
C VAL A 180 13.84 1.08 6.45
N LEU A 181 14.55 1.77 7.34
CA LEU A 181 15.77 2.51 7.05
C LEU A 181 16.99 1.62 7.26
#